data_AF-A0A058ZWC9-F1
#
_entry.id   AF-A0A058ZWC9-F1
#
_cell.length_a   1.000
_cell.length_b   1.000
_cell.length_c   1.000
_cell.angle_alpha   90.00
_cell.angle_beta   90.00
_cell.angle_gamma   90.00
#
_symmetry.space_group_name_H-M   'P 1'
#
loop_
_entity.id
_entity.type
_entity.pdbx_description
1 polymer ?
#
loop_
_entity_poly.entity_id
_entity_poly.type
_entity_poly.pdbx_seq_one_letter_code
_entity_poly.pdbx_strand_id
1 'polypeptide(L)'
;MEERQVYLQLYEAMEALLHICRDGCRTIGPRDKLLRASQPACGLPACKGLETLVRHFASCKVRVPGGCVHCKRMWQLLELHSRMCTEPDDCKVPLCRQFRVKIRHQSKKDDSKWKMLVNKVIAAKNTLGPFSARCSGLL
;
A
#
# COMPACT_ATOMS: atom_id res chain seq x y z
N MET A 1 -2.32 -6.82 22.34
CA MET A 1 -3.46 -6.80 21.39
C MET A 1 -3.34 -5.68 20.36
N GLU A 2 -2.96 -4.46 20.77
CA GLU A 2 -2.82 -3.29 19.86
C GLU A 2 -1.73 -3.43 18.78
N GLU A 3 -0.56 -3.99 19.12
CA GLU A 3 0.55 -4.13 18.16
C GLU A 3 0.17 -5.00 16.94
N ARG A 4 -0.55 -6.11 17.16
CA ARG A 4 -1.01 -6.99 16.10
C ARG A 4 -2.04 -6.31 15.19
N GLN A 5 -2.90 -5.46 15.75
CA GLN A 5 -3.87 -4.70 14.96
C GLN A 5 -3.17 -3.75 13.99
N VAL A 6 -2.07 -3.11 14.41
CA VAL A 6 -1.27 -2.24 13.54
C VAL A 6 -0.70 -3.03 12.35
N TYR A 7 -0.18 -4.24 12.59
CA TYR A 7 0.35 -5.07 11.50
C TYR A 7 -0.75 -5.55 10.53
N LEU A 8 -1.95 -5.83 11.05
CA LEU A 8 -3.10 -6.14 10.20
C LEU A 8 -3.51 -4.92 9.35
N GLN A 9 -3.57 -3.73 9.92
CA GLN A 9 -3.85 -2.49 9.17
C GLN A 9 -2.80 -2.22 8.08
N LEU A 10 -1.52 -2.53 8.35
CA LEU A 10 -0.47 -2.44 7.34
C LEU A 10 -0.69 -3.45 6.21
N TYR A 11 -1.12 -4.68 6.52
CA TYR A 11 -1.45 -5.67 5.51
C TYR A 11 -2.64 -5.21 4.64
N GLU A 12 -3.72 -4.76 5.25
CA GLU A 12 -4.89 -4.20 4.55
C GLU A 12 -4.51 -2.99 3.67
N ALA A 13 -3.59 -2.15 4.15
CA ALA A 13 -3.05 -1.05 3.36
C ALA A 13 -2.25 -1.53 2.14
N MET A 14 -1.52 -2.65 2.22
CA MET A 14 -0.83 -3.23 1.06
C MET A 14 -1.82 -3.76 0.01
N GLU A 15 -2.91 -4.42 0.46
CA GLU A 15 -3.97 -4.87 -0.45
C GLU A 15 -4.69 -3.68 -1.11
N ALA A 16 -5.01 -2.63 -0.34
CA ALA A 16 -5.59 -1.41 -0.88
C ALA A 16 -4.67 -0.70 -1.87
N LEU A 17 -3.35 -0.64 -1.64
CA LEU A 17 -2.40 -0.08 -2.61
C LEU A 17 -2.39 -0.87 -3.91
N LEU A 18 -2.36 -2.21 -3.83
CA LEU A 18 -2.44 -3.07 -5.01
C LEU A 18 -3.72 -2.81 -5.78
N HIS A 19 -4.87 -2.80 -5.10
CA HIS A 19 -6.17 -2.53 -5.72
C HIS A 19 -6.19 -1.16 -6.43
N ILE A 20 -5.75 -0.10 -5.74
CA ILE A 20 -5.75 1.26 -6.30
C ILE A 20 -4.85 1.34 -7.54
N CYS A 21 -3.67 0.74 -7.51
CA CYS A 21 -2.68 0.88 -8.57
C CYS A 21 -2.83 -0.11 -9.73
N ARG A 22 -3.34 -1.32 -9.48
CA ARG A 22 -3.52 -2.37 -10.49
C ARG A 22 -4.92 -2.35 -11.09
N ASP A 23 -5.94 -2.40 -10.25
CA ASP A 23 -7.33 -2.62 -10.67
C ASP A 23 -8.06 -1.29 -10.89
N GLY A 24 -7.58 -0.24 -10.24
CA GLY A 24 -8.25 1.06 -10.18
C GLY A 24 -9.35 1.03 -9.12
N CYS A 25 -9.22 1.89 -8.11
CA CYS A 25 -10.27 2.03 -7.10
C CYS A 25 -11.36 2.98 -7.60
N ARG A 26 -12.59 2.47 -7.74
CA ARG A 26 -13.75 3.25 -8.21
C ARG A 26 -14.08 4.44 -7.31
N THR A 27 -13.65 4.46 -6.06
CA THR A 27 -13.83 5.60 -5.14
C THR A 27 -12.64 6.57 -5.13
N ILE A 28 -11.55 6.26 -5.84
CA ILE A 28 -10.32 7.06 -5.90
C ILE A 28 -10.02 7.33 -7.37
N GLY A 29 -10.80 8.24 -7.97
CA GLY A 29 -10.62 8.70 -9.34
C GLY A 29 -9.73 9.95 -9.47
N PRO A 30 -9.38 10.36 -10.71
CA PRO A 30 -8.79 11.66 -11.02
C PRO A 30 -9.60 12.78 -10.37
N ARG A 31 -8.91 13.83 -9.90
CA ARG A 31 -9.43 14.91 -9.04
C ARG A 31 -10.71 15.58 -9.58
N ASP A 32 -10.94 15.50 -10.88
CA ASP A 32 -11.96 16.27 -11.61
C ASP A 32 -13.20 15.45 -12.01
N LYS A 33 -13.26 14.15 -11.67
CA LYS A 33 -14.45 13.32 -11.97
C LYS A 33 -15.30 13.17 -10.71
N LEU A 34 -16.48 13.80 -10.72
CA LEU A 34 -17.52 13.55 -9.73
C LEU A 34 -17.89 12.06 -9.79
N LEU A 35 -17.51 11.31 -8.77
CA LEU A 35 -17.94 9.93 -8.60
C LEU A 35 -19.46 9.96 -8.49
N ARG A 36 -20.14 9.30 -9.43
CA ARG A 36 -21.61 9.23 -9.43
C ARG A 36 -22.04 8.66 -8.07
N ALA A 37 -22.86 9.40 -7.35
CA ALA A 37 -23.31 9.10 -5.98
C ALA A 37 -24.04 7.74 -5.82
N SER A 38 -24.30 7.04 -6.93
CA SER A 38 -24.98 5.75 -7.00
C SER A 38 -24.05 4.53 -7.12
N GLN A 39 -22.72 4.70 -7.08
CA GLN A 39 -21.79 3.57 -7.19
C GLN A 39 -21.52 2.93 -5.83
N PRO A 40 -21.48 1.58 -5.74
CA PRO A 40 -21.19 0.89 -4.49
C PRO A 40 -19.80 1.29 -3.97
N ALA A 41 -19.70 1.48 -2.64
CA ALA A 41 -18.44 1.77 -1.98
C ALA A 41 -17.40 0.67 -2.27
N CYS A 42 -16.12 1.05 -2.34
CA CYS A 42 -15.04 0.08 -2.47
C CYS A 42 -15.06 -0.89 -1.28
N GLY A 43 -14.99 -2.19 -1.56
CA GLY A 43 -15.06 -3.24 -0.54
C GLY A 43 -13.79 -3.38 0.33
N LEU A 44 -12.72 -2.62 0.03
CA LEU A 44 -11.50 -2.59 0.83
C LEU A 44 -11.53 -1.38 1.77
N PRO A 45 -11.66 -1.57 3.10
CA PRO A 45 -11.77 -0.47 4.07
C PRO A 45 -10.57 0.48 4.02
N ALA A 46 -9.37 -0.06 3.82
CA ALA A 46 -8.13 0.72 3.78
C ALA A 46 -8.03 1.65 2.56
N CYS A 47 -8.78 1.45 1.49
CA CYS A 47 -8.77 2.37 0.33
C CYS A 47 -9.15 3.79 0.74
N LYS A 48 -10.21 3.95 1.56
CA LYS A 48 -10.63 5.27 2.04
C LYS A 48 -9.55 5.95 2.89
N GLY A 49 -8.85 5.17 3.73
CA GLY A 49 -7.74 5.68 4.54
C GLY A 49 -6.52 6.12 3.71
N LEU A 50 -6.27 5.46 2.58
CA LEU A 50 -5.14 5.78 1.69
C LEU A 50 -5.44 6.87 0.67
N GLU A 51 -6.71 7.16 0.39
CA GLU A 51 -7.16 8.13 -0.62
C GLU A 51 -6.40 9.47 -0.53
N THR A 52 -6.31 10.05 0.67
CA THR A 52 -5.61 11.33 0.89
C THR A 52 -4.12 11.24 0.57
N LEU A 53 -3.45 10.14 0.97
CA LEU A 53 -2.02 9.94 0.69
C LEU A 53 -1.77 9.77 -0.81
N VAL A 54 -2.61 8.99 -1.50
CA VAL A 54 -2.52 8.76 -2.95
C VAL A 54 -2.72 10.08 -3.71
N ARG A 55 -3.78 10.83 -3.41
CA ARG A 55 -4.04 12.12 -4.06
C ARG A 55 -2.96 13.15 -3.80
N HIS A 56 -2.48 13.21 -2.55
CA HIS A 56 -1.39 14.09 -2.18
C HIS A 56 -0.13 13.75 -2.98
N PHE A 57 0.27 12.48 -2.95
CA PHE A 57 1.50 12.00 -3.60
C PHE A 57 1.50 12.26 -5.12
N ALA A 58 0.33 12.13 -5.77
CA ALA A 58 0.18 12.43 -7.19
C ALA A 58 0.42 13.92 -7.54
N SER A 59 0.00 14.86 -6.69
CA SER A 59 0.16 16.31 -6.93
C SER A 59 1.36 16.96 -6.26
N CYS A 60 1.93 16.32 -5.24
CA CYS A 60 2.96 16.95 -4.44
C CYS A 60 4.26 17.06 -5.22
N LYS A 61 4.76 18.29 -5.34
CA LYS A 61 6.01 18.61 -6.04
C LYS A 61 7.26 18.34 -5.18
N VAL A 62 7.09 18.19 -3.87
CA VAL A 62 8.20 17.93 -2.94
C VAL A 62 8.49 16.43 -2.91
N ARG A 63 9.48 16.01 -3.70
CA ARG A 63 9.85 14.60 -3.87
C ARG A 63 11.24 14.32 -3.24
N VAL A 64 11.26 14.33 -1.88
CA VAL A 64 12.26 13.85 -0.88
C VAL A 64 13.77 13.92 -1.26
N PRO A 65 14.68 14.47 -0.41
CA PRO A 65 14.80 14.32 1.05
C PRO A 65 14.35 15.57 1.84
N GLY A 66 13.91 15.38 3.08
CA GLY A 66 13.30 16.44 3.92
C GLY A 66 11.79 16.65 3.70
N GLY A 67 11.20 16.04 2.67
CA GLY A 67 9.82 16.28 2.21
C GLY A 67 8.70 16.18 3.26
N CYS A 68 7.48 16.54 2.85
CA CYS A 68 6.34 16.65 3.77
C CYS A 68 5.93 15.29 4.39
N VAL A 69 5.17 15.35 5.48
CA VAL A 69 4.76 14.17 6.25
C VAL A 69 3.95 13.16 5.42
N HIS A 70 3.07 13.63 4.53
CA HIS A 70 2.25 12.75 3.69
C HIS A 70 3.10 12.00 2.65
N CYS A 71 4.04 12.69 1.99
CA CYS A 71 4.99 12.05 1.09
C CYS A 71 5.86 11.03 1.82
N LYS A 72 6.35 11.35 3.03
CA LYS A 72 7.14 10.42 3.83
C LYS A 72 6.36 9.15 4.17
N ARG A 73 5.10 9.28 4.60
CA ARG A 73 4.22 8.13 4.88
C ARG A 73 3.96 7.28 3.64
N MET A 74 3.64 7.91 2.51
CA MET A 74 3.44 7.19 1.25
C MET A 74 4.71 6.47 0.80
N TRP A 75 5.87 7.12 0.91
CA TRP A 75 7.16 6.49 0.61
C TRP A 75 7.40 5.23 1.45
N GLN A 76 7.14 5.26 2.76
CA GLN A 76 7.28 4.09 3.63
C GLN A 76 6.37 2.94 3.21
N LEU A 77 5.13 3.24 2.80
CA LEU A 77 4.19 2.22 2.32
C LEU A 77 4.65 1.60 1.00
N LEU A 78 5.16 2.41 0.06
CA LEU A 78 5.71 1.91 -1.20
C LEU A 78 7.00 1.08 -0.98
N GLU A 79 7.82 1.47 -0.01
CA GLU A 79 9.01 0.73 0.40
C GLU A 79 8.64 -0.63 1.01
N LEU A 80 7.63 -0.65 1.91
CA LEU A 80 7.08 -1.88 2.48
C LEU A 80 6.57 -2.81 1.38
N HIS A 81 5.73 -2.28 0.48
CA HIS A 81 5.21 -3.01 -0.65
C HIS A 81 6.34 -3.64 -1.48
N SER A 82 7.39 -2.88 -1.81
CA SER A 82 8.49 -3.36 -2.65
C SER A 82 9.22 -4.58 -2.06
N ARG A 83 9.26 -4.68 -0.72
CA ARG A 83 9.84 -5.83 0.01
C ARG A 83 8.90 -7.02 0.08
N MET A 84 7.59 -6.80 0.05
CA MET A 84 6.58 -7.86 0.08
C MET A 84 6.20 -8.37 -1.31
N CYS A 85 6.38 -7.56 -2.34
CA CYS A 85 5.98 -7.85 -3.72
C CYS A 85 6.80 -9.03 -4.29
N THR A 86 6.14 -10.06 -4.81
CA THR A 86 6.80 -11.23 -5.42
C THR A 86 7.03 -11.09 -6.92
N GLU A 87 6.28 -10.20 -7.58
CA GLU A 87 6.27 -10.03 -9.04
C GLU A 87 6.63 -8.59 -9.43
N PRO A 88 7.88 -8.15 -9.21
CA PRO A 88 8.26 -6.75 -9.35
C PRO A 88 8.28 -6.23 -10.78
N ASP A 89 8.46 -7.10 -11.77
CA ASP A 89 8.56 -6.71 -13.18
C ASP A 89 7.18 -6.35 -13.78
N ASP A 90 6.12 -7.01 -13.31
CA ASP A 90 4.73 -6.74 -13.72
C ASP A 90 3.97 -5.83 -12.74
N CYS A 91 4.59 -5.48 -11.62
CA CYS A 91 3.96 -4.72 -10.55
C CYS A 91 3.55 -3.30 -11.01
N LYS A 92 2.28 -2.96 -10.80
CA LYS A 92 1.70 -1.65 -11.13
C LYS A 92 1.83 -0.60 -10.02
N VAL A 93 2.34 -0.98 -8.85
CA VAL A 93 2.54 -0.05 -7.73
C VAL A 93 3.73 0.89 -8.04
N PRO A 94 3.54 2.22 -7.93
CA PRO A 94 4.58 3.17 -8.30
C PRO A 94 5.82 3.00 -7.45
N LEU A 95 6.99 3.21 -8.05
CA LEU A 95 8.31 3.13 -7.41
C LEU A 95 8.71 1.73 -6.88
N CYS A 96 7.87 0.69 -7.00
CA CYS A 96 8.19 -0.66 -6.50
C CYS A 96 9.58 -1.15 -6.96
N ARG A 97 9.83 -1.12 -8.28
CA ARG A 97 11.13 -1.51 -8.86
C ARG A 97 12.29 -0.60 -8.40
N GLN A 98 12.05 0.71 -8.27
CA GLN A 98 13.08 1.64 -7.82
C GLN A 98 13.50 1.37 -6.38
N PHE A 99 12.55 1.08 -5.49
CA PHE A 99 12.86 0.69 -4.13
C PHE A 99 13.63 -0.62 -4.06
N ARG A 100 13.29 -1.63 -4.87
CA ARG A 100 14.05 -2.88 -4.95
C ARG A 100 15.53 -2.67 -5.29
N VAL A 101 15.83 -1.74 -6.20
CA VAL A 101 17.22 -1.37 -6.51
C VAL A 101 17.88 -0.67 -5.32
N LYS A 102 17.17 0.24 -4.65
CA LYS A 102 17.68 0.95 -3.45
C LYS A 102 17.95 0.02 -2.28
N ILE A 103 17.10 -0.97 -2.05
CA ILE A 103 17.23 -1.96 -0.95
C ILE A 103 18.56 -2.70 -1.02
N ARG A 104 19.06 -3.01 -2.22
CA ARG A 104 20.37 -3.68 -2.41
C ARG A 104 21.54 -2.87 -1.85
N HIS A 105 21.38 -1.56 -1.72
CA HIS A 105 22.40 -0.63 -1.25
C HIS A 105 22.12 -0.13 0.17
N GLN A 106 21.11 -0.67 0.86
CA GLN A 106 20.74 -0.24 2.20
C GLN A 106 21.64 -0.85 3.28
N SER A 107 21.76 -0.19 4.43
CA SER A 107 22.51 -0.71 5.58
C SER A 107 21.93 -2.04 6.07
N LYS A 108 22.78 -2.96 6.54
CA LYS A 108 22.35 -4.24 7.13
C LYS A 108 21.39 -4.05 8.30
N LYS A 109 21.58 -2.99 9.10
CA LYS A 109 20.72 -2.68 10.26
C LYS A 109 19.31 -2.34 9.82
N ASP A 110 19.17 -1.51 8.78
CA ASP A 110 17.85 -1.10 8.30
C ASP A 110 17.16 -2.23 7.53
N ASP A 111 17.91 -3.01 6.74
CA ASP A 111 17.41 -4.20 6.08
C ASP A 111 16.82 -5.21 7.10
N SER A 112 17.53 -5.47 8.20
CA SER A 112 17.03 -6.34 9.28
C SER A 112 15.74 -5.82 9.94
N LYS A 113 15.64 -4.51 10.19
CA LYS A 113 14.41 -3.90 10.74
C LYS A 113 13.23 -4.09 9.79
N TRP A 114 13.45 -3.86 8.50
CA TRP A 114 12.42 -4.02 7.49
C TRP A 114 11.99 -5.48 7.32
N LYS A 115 12.93 -6.42 7.33
CA LYS A 115 12.63 -7.86 7.32
C LYS A 115 11.78 -8.27 8.51
N MET A 116 12.10 -7.79 9.70
CA MET A 116 11.27 -8.02 10.89
C MET A 116 9.85 -7.47 10.71
N LEU A 117 9.71 -6.23 10.21
CA LEU A 117 8.40 -5.63 9.94
C LEU A 117 7.59 -6.48 8.95
N VAL A 118 8.19 -6.86 7.81
CA VAL A 118 7.55 -7.71 6.79
C VAL A 118 7.06 -9.02 7.39
N ASN A 119 7.89 -9.70 8.19
CA ASN A 119 7.51 -10.95 8.84
C ASN A 119 6.31 -10.76 9.78
N LYS A 120 6.27 -9.68 10.56
CA LYS A 120 5.15 -9.38 11.46
C LYS A 120 3.85 -9.08 10.69
N VAL A 121 3.94 -8.34 9.58
CA VAL A 121 2.78 -8.06 8.71
C VAL A 121 2.23 -9.34 8.08
N ILE A 122 3.10 -10.20 7.54
CA ILE A 122 2.69 -11.49 6.95
C ILE A 122 2.10 -12.42 8.03
N ALA A 123 2.70 -12.48 9.22
CA ALA A 123 2.19 -13.29 10.32
C ALA A 123 0.80 -12.81 10.79
N ALA A 124 0.56 -11.49 10.82
CA ALA A 124 -0.75 -10.94 11.19
C ALA A 124 -1.85 -11.38 10.21
N LYS A 125 -1.58 -11.46 8.90
CA LYS A 125 -2.54 -11.99 7.91
C LYS A 125 -3.00 -13.41 8.23
N ASN A 126 -2.07 -14.32 8.53
CA ASN A 126 -2.36 -15.75 8.66
C ASN A 126 -3.34 -16.09 9.79
N THR A 127 -3.55 -15.16 10.70
CA THR A 127 -4.48 -15.29 11.82
C THR A 127 -5.93 -14.87 11.52
N LEU A 128 -6.21 -14.35 10.32
CA LEU A 128 -7.57 -14.14 9.81
C LEU A 128 -8.24 -15.44 9.32
N GLY A 129 -7.53 -16.57 9.35
CA GLY A 129 -8.01 -17.84 8.81
C GLY A 129 -8.25 -17.77 7.28
N PRO A 130 -8.80 -18.84 6.66
CA PRO A 130 -9.07 -18.88 5.22
C PRO A 130 -10.18 -17.92 4.73
N PHE A 131 -10.73 -17.04 5.59
CA PHE A 131 -12.02 -16.39 5.37
C PHE A 131 -11.98 -15.00 4.71
N SER A 132 -10.88 -14.64 4.04
CA SER A 132 -10.82 -13.42 3.20
C SER A 132 -10.71 -13.72 1.70
N ALA A 133 -11.34 -14.81 1.25
CA ALA A 133 -11.78 -14.93 -0.14
C ALA A 133 -13.10 -14.16 -0.35
N ARG A 134 -13.08 -12.85 -0.15
CA ARG A 134 -14.14 -11.91 -0.57
C ARG A 134 -13.45 -10.57 -0.84
N CYS A 135 -12.76 -10.41 -1.96
CA CYS A 135 -13.40 -9.86 -3.14
C CYS A 135 -12.69 -10.38 -4.41
N SER A 136 -13.10 -11.56 -4.86
CA SER A 136 -12.93 -12.00 -6.24
C SER A 136 -14.29 -12.49 -6.73
N GLY A 137 -15.12 -11.54 -7.14
CA GLY A 137 -16.13 -11.74 -8.19
C GLY A 137 -15.78 -10.72 -9.26
N LEU A 138 -15.37 -11.04 -10.50
CA LEU A 138 -15.84 -12.12 -11.38
C LEU A 138 -17.37 -12.09 -11.49
N LEU A 139 -17.89 -11.03 -12.12
CA LEU A 139 -18.50 -11.02 -13.46
C LEU A 139 -18.76 -9.57 -13.90
#